data_AF-A0A352N636-F1
#
_entry.id   AF-A0A352N636-F1
#
_cell.length_a   1.000
_cell.length_b   1.000
_cell.length_c   1.000
_cell.angle_alpha   90.00
_cell.angle_beta   90.00
_cell.angle_gamma   90.00
#
_symmetry.space_group_name_H-M   'P 1'
#
loop_
_entity.id
_entity.type
_entity.pdbx_description
1 polymer ?
#
loop_
_entity_poly.entity_id
_entity_poly.type
_entity_poly.pdbx_seq_one_letter_code
_entity_poly.pdbx_strand_id
1 'polypeptide(L)'
;MRNTAVLIILTALLIGGCTESVIQQPPAPVPQPAEIEKPKEQVKQETPKAMEQEKPKVEPEKKKISGGQPGKFPELTVPMSLGMQLKPKCSTTEDIKEVGSLGAKFIRRGFYWGGVEKEKGKYDFTEYDRILKDADDNGLRVLACLFGDNKLYDCRLPKKQGGIQTEEGRKGYANFAAA
;
A
#
# COMPACT_ATOMS: atom_id res chain seq x y z
N MET A 1 -12.18 -78.00 13.16
CA MET A 1 -13.27 -77.16 13.67
C MET A 1 -12.71 -75.82 14.10
N ARG A 2 -13.24 -74.73 13.53
CA ARG A 2 -13.17 -73.30 13.95
C ARG A 2 -11.79 -72.64 13.76
N ASN A 3 -11.53 -72.06 12.60
CA ASN A 3 -11.91 -70.71 12.09
C ASN A 3 -11.03 -69.57 12.63
N THR A 4 -10.17 -69.15 11.70
CA THR A 4 -9.41 -67.90 11.52
C THR A 4 -10.15 -66.63 11.93
N ALA A 5 -9.45 -65.69 12.57
CA ALA A 5 -9.82 -64.27 12.57
C ALA A 5 -8.55 -63.40 12.55
N VAL A 6 -8.28 -62.85 11.36
CA VAL A 6 -7.31 -61.78 11.09
C VAL A 6 -7.95 -60.47 11.52
N LEU A 7 -7.32 -59.74 12.44
CA LEU A 7 -7.79 -58.42 12.88
C LEU A 7 -7.10 -57.34 12.04
N ILE A 8 -7.86 -56.78 11.09
CA ILE A 8 -7.49 -55.64 10.26
C ILE A 8 -7.65 -54.37 11.10
N ILE A 9 -6.54 -53.64 11.33
CA ILE A 9 -6.57 -52.30 11.92
C ILE A 9 -6.78 -51.30 10.78
N LEU A 10 -8.02 -50.82 10.65
CA LEU A 10 -8.42 -49.72 9.79
C LEU A 10 -8.77 -48.51 10.68
N THR A 11 -7.79 -47.65 10.98
CA THR A 11 -8.07 -46.38 11.67
C THR A 11 -8.47 -45.32 10.66
N ALA A 12 -9.79 -45.13 10.56
CA ALA A 12 -10.44 -44.10 9.77
C ALA A 12 -10.28 -42.71 10.40
N LEU A 13 -10.00 -41.76 9.51
CA LEU A 13 -10.02 -40.32 9.66
C LEU A 13 -11.46 -39.84 9.95
N LEU A 14 -11.72 -39.22 11.10
CA LEU A 14 -12.98 -38.50 11.36
C LEU A 14 -12.72 -37.23 12.19
N ILE A 15 -12.60 -36.12 11.47
CA ILE A 15 -13.24 -34.82 11.71
C ILE A 15 -13.51 -34.48 13.19
N GLY A 16 -12.54 -33.83 13.85
CA GLY A 16 -12.85 -32.81 14.86
C GLY A 16 -13.22 -31.53 14.10
N GLY A 17 -14.16 -30.69 14.49
CA GLY A 17 -14.93 -30.56 15.72
C GLY A 17 -15.39 -29.11 15.74
N CYS A 18 -16.70 -28.88 15.59
CA CYS A 18 -17.35 -27.60 15.84
C CYS A 18 -18.82 -27.91 16.14
N THR A 19 -19.10 -28.33 17.37
CA THR A 19 -20.46 -28.29 17.91
C THR A 19 -20.66 -26.88 18.47
N GLU A 20 -21.34 -26.03 17.70
CA GLU A 20 -21.92 -24.79 18.21
C GLU A 20 -23.02 -25.16 19.21
N SER A 21 -22.80 -24.86 20.48
CA SER A 21 -23.89 -24.73 21.45
C SER A 21 -24.47 -23.32 21.29
N VAL A 22 -25.67 -23.26 20.72
CA VAL A 22 -26.48 -22.04 20.65
C VAL A 22 -26.93 -21.70 22.07
N ILE A 23 -26.20 -20.82 22.75
CA ILE A 23 -26.73 -20.09 23.90
C ILE A 23 -27.54 -18.94 23.33
N GLN A 24 -28.86 -19.06 23.42
CA GLN A 24 -29.82 -18.02 23.04
C GLN A 24 -29.65 -16.83 24.00
N GLN A 25 -28.95 -15.78 23.58
CA GLN A 25 -28.99 -14.50 24.27
C GLN A 25 -30.39 -13.86 24.06
N PRO A 26 -30.99 -13.24 25.08
CA PRO A 26 -32.21 -12.46 24.89
C PRO A 26 -31.92 -11.29 23.93
N PRO A 27 -32.91 -10.88 23.11
CA PRO A 27 -32.72 -9.83 22.12
C PRO A 27 -32.32 -8.51 22.80
N ALA A 28 -31.27 -7.87 22.27
CA ALA A 28 -30.90 -6.52 22.66
C ALA A 28 -32.07 -5.55 22.41
N PRO A 29 -32.27 -4.53 23.27
CA PRO A 29 -33.31 -3.55 23.06
C PRO A 29 -33.11 -2.80 21.75
N VAL A 30 -34.17 -2.73 20.95
CA VAL A 30 -34.22 -1.99 19.69
C VAL A 30 -33.92 -0.51 19.99
N PRO A 31 -32.93 0.12 19.34
CA PRO A 31 -32.75 1.56 19.44
C PRO A 31 -33.97 2.24 18.82
N GLN A 32 -34.65 3.08 19.60
CA GLN A 32 -35.73 3.91 19.09
C GLN A 32 -35.17 4.89 18.03
N PRO A 33 -35.90 5.18 16.94
CA PRO A 33 -35.48 6.18 15.97
C PRO A 33 -35.38 7.54 16.65
N ALA A 34 -34.21 8.17 16.59
CA ALA A 34 -34.07 9.56 16.98
C ALA A 34 -34.97 10.42 16.09
N GLU A 35 -35.84 11.20 16.73
CA GLU A 35 -36.72 12.18 16.10
C GLU A 35 -35.85 13.24 15.39
N ILE A 36 -35.97 13.33 14.07
CA ILE A 36 -35.24 14.32 13.26
C ILE A 36 -35.90 15.67 13.51
N GLU A 37 -35.33 16.47 14.40
CA GLU A 37 -35.73 17.87 14.59
C GLU A 37 -35.36 18.66 13.32
N LYS A 38 -36.35 19.31 12.70
CA LYS A 38 -36.17 20.17 11.52
C LYS A 38 -35.13 21.27 11.81
N PRO A 39 -34.27 21.65 10.84
CA PRO A 39 -33.33 22.73 11.04
C PRO A 39 -34.07 24.05 11.29
N LYS A 40 -33.88 24.66 12.47
CA LYS A 40 -34.24 26.05 12.71
C LYS A 40 -33.19 26.93 12.04
N GLU A 41 -33.66 27.78 11.15
CA GLU A 41 -32.91 28.86 10.50
C GLU A 41 -32.29 29.77 11.58
N GLN A 42 -30.95 29.83 11.63
CA GLN A 42 -30.24 30.71 12.54
C GLN A 42 -29.42 31.76 11.79
N VAL A 43 -29.61 32.98 12.28
CA VAL A 43 -29.20 34.28 11.80
C VAL A 43 -27.68 34.44 11.81
N LYS A 44 -27.17 35.13 10.78
CA LYS A 44 -25.78 35.55 10.59
C LYS A 44 -25.30 36.40 11.79
N GLN A 45 -24.30 35.92 12.53
CA GLN A 45 -23.56 36.71 13.53
C GLN A 45 -22.08 36.80 13.13
N GLU A 46 -21.62 38.03 12.90
CA GLU A 46 -20.21 38.38 12.73
C GLU A 46 -19.51 38.32 14.10
N THR A 47 -18.30 37.75 14.16
CA THR A 47 -17.49 37.65 15.40
C THR A 47 -16.09 38.24 15.14
N PRO A 48 -15.48 38.96 16.12
CA PRO A 48 -14.35 39.85 15.88
C PRO A 48 -12.98 39.16 15.85
N LYS A 49 -12.05 39.85 15.20
CA LYS A 49 -10.65 39.51 14.93
C LYS A 49 -9.83 39.36 16.23
N ALA A 50 -9.29 38.16 16.48
CA ALA A 50 -8.33 37.92 17.56
C ALA A 50 -6.92 38.37 17.14
N MET A 51 -6.23 39.10 18.03
CA MET A 51 -4.83 39.49 17.90
C MET A 51 -3.92 38.31 18.28
N GLU A 52 -3.03 37.93 17.37
CA GLU A 52 -2.01 36.90 17.56
C GLU A 52 -0.71 37.55 18.06
N GLN A 53 -0.14 37.02 19.15
CA GLN A 53 1.12 37.47 19.72
C GLN A 53 2.30 36.85 18.95
N GLU A 54 3.26 37.68 18.56
CA GLU A 54 4.38 37.34 17.70
C GLU A 54 5.54 36.69 18.49
N LYS A 55 5.92 35.48 18.10
CA LYS A 55 7.10 34.76 18.65
C LYS A 55 8.31 35.01 17.75
N PRO A 56 9.49 35.38 18.28
CA PRO A 56 10.63 35.76 17.45
C PRO A 56 11.21 34.55 16.68
N LYS A 57 11.32 34.73 15.36
CA LYS A 57 11.76 33.73 14.40
C LYS A 57 13.26 33.90 14.15
N VAL A 58 14.08 32.96 14.62
CA VAL A 58 15.47 32.82 14.16
C VAL A 58 15.41 32.27 12.73
N GLU A 59 15.82 33.07 11.77
CA GLU A 59 15.78 32.74 10.34
C GLU A 59 17.05 31.94 9.96
N PRO A 60 16.94 30.72 9.40
CA PRO A 60 18.10 30.06 8.83
C PRO A 60 18.51 30.81 7.56
N GLU A 61 19.81 31.08 7.44
CA GLU A 61 20.41 31.87 6.37
C GLU A 61 20.08 31.26 4.99
N LYS A 62 19.21 31.94 4.24
CA LYS A 62 18.82 31.54 2.88
C LYS A 62 19.98 31.78 1.94
N LYS A 63 20.62 30.71 1.47
CA LYS A 63 21.48 30.77 0.29
C LYS A 63 20.64 31.26 -0.89
N LYS A 64 20.94 32.46 -1.41
CA LYS A 64 20.28 33.07 -2.57
C LYS A 64 20.41 32.14 -3.79
N ILE A 65 19.36 31.39 -4.08
CA ILE A 65 19.11 30.93 -5.44
C ILE A 65 18.32 32.06 -6.08
N SER A 66 18.95 32.81 -6.96
CA SER A 66 18.30 33.88 -7.71
C SER A 66 17.06 33.32 -8.40
N GLY A 67 15.88 33.79 -8.01
CA GLY A 67 14.62 33.42 -8.60
C GLY A 67 14.56 33.85 -10.06
N GLY A 68 14.83 32.90 -10.97
CA GLY A 68 14.33 32.99 -12.33
C GLY A 68 12.81 32.88 -12.27
N GLN A 69 12.11 33.72 -13.04
CA GLN A 69 10.69 33.48 -13.30
C GLN A 69 10.49 32.03 -13.77
N PRO A 70 9.37 31.36 -13.47
CA PRO A 70 9.09 30.07 -14.07
C PRO A 70 9.08 30.27 -15.58
N GLY A 71 10.17 29.86 -16.24
CA GLY A 71 10.31 29.99 -17.67
C GLY A 71 9.11 29.31 -18.31
N LYS A 72 8.57 29.90 -19.38
CA LYS A 72 7.68 29.15 -20.28
C LYS A 72 8.35 27.79 -20.54
N PHE A 73 7.58 26.71 -20.45
CA PHE A 73 8.08 25.38 -20.81
C PHE A 73 8.79 25.48 -22.16
N PRO A 74 9.99 24.90 -22.30
CA PRO A 74 10.75 25.05 -23.52
C PRO A 74 9.97 24.36 -24.66
N GLU A 75 9.99 24.94 -25.86
CA GLU A 75 9.26 24.38 -27.01
C GLU A 75 9.79 22.98 -27.32
N LEU A 76 8.87 22.00 -27.34
CA LEU A 76 9.07 20.64 -27.87
C LEU A 76 10.41 19.98 -27.51
N THR A 77 10.92 20.23 -26.30
CA THR A 77 12.22 19.73 -25.86
C THR A 77 12.00 18.62 -24.85
N VAL A 78 12.50 17.43 -25.19
CA VAL A 78 12.58 16.32 -24.23
C VAL A 78 13.75 16.63 -23.29
N PRO A 79 13.56 16.56 -21.96
CA PRO A 79 14.62 16.82 -20.99
C PRO A 79 15.84 15.93 -21.23
N MET A 80 17.03 16.36 -20.76
CA MET A 80 18.30 15.67 -20.97
C MET A 80 18.34 14.20 -20.48
N SER A 81 17.32 13.76 -19.74
CA SER A 81 17.11 12.36 -19.41
C SER A 81 15.66 11.96 -19.70
N LEU A 82 15.49 10.87 -20.45
CA LEU A 82 14.21 10.17 -20.59
C LEU A 82 14.09 9.09 -19.50
N GLY A 83 12.89 8.94 -18.96
CA GLY A 83 12.54 7.85 -18.05
C GLY A 83 11.36 7.04 -18.57
N MET A 84 11.35 5.73 -18.30
CA MET A 84 10.28 4.83 -18.75
C MET A 84 9.65 4.09 -17.57
N GLN A 85 8.32 3.97 -17.54
CA GLN A 85 7.66 3.11 -16.56
C GLN A 85 7.60 1.67 -17.05
N LEU A 86 8.07 0.72 -16.23
CA LEU A 86 7.97 -0.72 -16.50
C LEU A 86 6.86 -1.39 -15.67
N LYS A 87 6.15 -2.30 -16.32
CA LYS A 87 5.13 -3.18 -15.73
C LYS A 87 5.70 -4.61 -15.65
N PRO A 88 5.12 -5.52 -14.82
CA PRO A 88 5.67 -6.87 -14.65
C PRO A 88 5.90 -7.62 -15.98
N LYS A 89 4.99 -7.45 -16.95
CA LYS A 89 5.07 -8.08 -18.27
C LYS A 89 6.12 -7.50 -19.22
N CYS A 90 6.79 -6.40 -18.84
CA CYS A 90 7.80 -5.71 -19.62
C CYS A 90 8.98 -5.28 -18.72
N SER A 91 9.40 -6.19 -17.85
CA SER A 91 10.54 -6.03 -16.96
C SER A 91 11.41 -7.28 -16.95
N THR A 92 11.55 -7.94 -18.10
CA THR A 92 12.58 -8.96 -18.31
C THR A 92 13.96 -8.29 -18.42
N THR A 93 15.02 -9.09 -18.35
CA THR A 93 16.39 -8.62 -18.53
C THR A 93 16.58 -8.03 -19.93
N GLU A 94 15.96 -8.65 -20.94
CA GLU A 94 15.96 -8.18 -22.32
C GLU A 94 15.23 -6.84 -22.46
N ASP A 95 14.05 -6.69 -21.84
CA ASP A 95 13.31 -5.42 -21.85
C ASP A 95 14.13 -4.27 -21.24
N ILE A 96 14.79 -4.53 -20.10
CA ILE A 96 15.60 -3.52 -19.40
C ILE A 96 16.80 -3.11 -20.25
N LYS A 97 17.46 -4.08 -20.89
CA LYS A 97 18.55 -3.81 -21.83
C LYS A 97 18.09 -2.97 -23.02
N GLU A 98 16.92 -3.27 -23.58
CA GLU A 98 16.33 -2.48 -24.67
C GLU A 98 16.05 -1.04 -24.22
N VAL A 99 15.49 -0.84 -23.03
CA VAL A 99 15.29 0.51 -22.47
C VAL A 99 16.62 1.27 -22.35
N GLY A 100 17.69 0.61 -21.89
CA GLY A 100 19.02 1.20 -21.80
C GLY A 100 19.58 1.60 -23.18
N SER A 101 19.37 0.76 -24.20
CA SER A 101 19.87 1.01 -25.57
C SER A 101 19.18 2.19 -26.26
N LEU A 102 17.95 2.53 -25.86
CA LEU A 102 17.23 3.73 -26.31
C LEU A 102 17.82 5.03 -25.73
N GLY A 103 18.79 4.95 -24.82
CA GLY A 103 19.40 6.11 -24.17
C GLY A 103 18.62 6.65 -22.98
N ALA A 104 17.58 5.94 -22.52
CA ALA A 104 16.92 6.25 -21.26
C ALA A 104 17.92 6.18 -20.09
N LYS A 105 17.67 6.96 -19.04
CA LYS A 105 18.51 6.97 -17.83
C LYS A 105 17.78 6.53 -16.58
N PHE A 106 16.44 6.49 -16.64
CA PHE A 106 15.61 6.11 -15.51
C PHE A 106 14.58 5.08 -15.91
N ILE A 107 14.34 4.12 -15.02
CA ILE A 107 13.12 3.32 -15.06
C ILE A 107 12.31 3.57 -13.78
N ARG A 108 10.99 3.70 -13.93
CA ARG A 108 10.06 3.71 -12.79
C ARG A 108 9.44 2.33 -12.65
N ARG A 109 9.62 1.69 -11.50
CA ARG A 109 9.12 0.35 -11.23
C ARG A 109 8.27 0.33 -9.96
N GLY A 110 7.09 -0.29 -10.06
CA GLY A 110 6.21 -0.54 -8.91
C GLY A 110 6.69 -1.77 -8.14
N PHE A 111 6.92 -1.61 -6.84
CA PHE A 111 7.24 -2.68 -5.90
C PHE A 111 5.94 -3.03 -5.17
N TYR A 112 5.32 -4.13 -5.58
CA TYR A 112 3.97 -4.50 -5.17
C TYR A 112 4.00 -5.26 -3.85
N TRP A 113 3.44 -4.65 -2.80
CA TRP A 113 3.47 -5.18 -1.44
C TRP A 113 2.93 -6.61 -1.34
N GLY A 114 1.72 -6.86 -1.84
CA GLY A 114 1.11 -8.20 -1.82
C GLY A 114 1.83 -9.27 -2.65
N GLY A 115 2.76 -8.88 -3.53
CA GLY A 115 3.63 -9.82 -4.25
C GLY A 115 4.90 -10.16 -3.47
N VAL A 116 5.47 -9.18 -2.77
CA VAL A 116 6.68 -9.31 -1.95
C VAL A 116 6.40 -10.05 -0.66
N GLU A 117 5.32 -9.71 0.04
CA GLU A 117 4.99 -10.27 1.35
C GLU A 117 3.80 -11.23 1.23
N LYS A 118 4.10 -12.51 0.97
CA LYS A 118 3.09 -13.58 0.88
C LYS A 118 2.77 -14.21 2.24
N GLU A 119 3.68 -14.07 3.20
CA GLU A 119 3.53 -14.46 4.60
C GLU A 119 3.92 -13.26 5.48
N LYS A 120 3.17 -13.00 6.57
CA LYS A 120 3.41 -11.81 7.40
C LYS A 120 4.85 -11.75 7.91
N GLY A 121 5.54 -10.64 7.66
CA GLY A 121 6.93 -10.38 8.03
C GLY A 121 7.98 -11.11 7.20
N LYS A 122 7.60 -11.85 6.16
CA LYS A 122 8.53 -12.52 5.24
C LYS A 122 8.45 -11.89 3.86
N TYR A 123 9.54 -11.24 3.47
CA TYR A 123 9.64 -10.49 2.22
C TYR A 123 10.50 -11.25 1.21
N ASP A 124 10.00 -11.36 -0.02
CA ASP A 124 10.75 -11.89 -1.16
C ASP A 124 10.93 -10.79 -2.21
N PHE A 125 12.15 -10.27 -2.29
CA PHE A 125 12.54 -9.23 -3.25
C PHE A 125 13.31 -9.77 -4.47
N THR A 126 13.42 -11.10 -4.63
CA THR A 126 14.29 -11.73 -5.64
C THR A 126 14.08 -11.19 -7.06
N GLU A 127 12.81 -10.98 -7.47
CA GLU A 127 12.49 -10.38 -8.79
C GLU A 127 13.05 -8.96 -8.91
N TYR A 128 12.93 -8.16 -7.85
CA TYR A 128 13.36 -6.77 -7.83
C TYR A 128 14.88 -6.66 -7.73
N ASP A 129 15.55 -7.54 -6.99
CA ASP A 129 17.02 -7.60 -6.96
C ASP A 129 17.59 -7.80 -8.36
N ARG A 130 16.99 -8.73 -9.13
CA ARG A 130 17.32 -8.91 -10.54
C ARG A 130 17.06 -7.63 -11.35
N ILE A 131 15.90 -6.99 -11.20
CA ILE A 131 15.59 -5.74 -11.94
C ILE A 131 16.59 -4.63 -11.62
N LEU A 132 16.96 -4.46 -10.34
CA LEU A 132 17.91 -3.45 -9.89
C LEU A 132 19.29 -3.72 -10.46
N LYS A 133 19.73 -4.99 -10.44
CA LYS A 133 20.99 -5.41 -11.04
C LYS A 133 21.01 -5.18 -12.55
N ASP A 134 19.98 -5.63 -13.27
CA ASP A 134 19.87 -5.47 -14.72
C ASP A 134 19.85 -3.98 -15.10
N ALA A 135 19.20 -3.13 -14.29
CA ALA A 135 19.20 -1.69 -14.52
C ALA A 135 20.60 -1.09 -14.34
N ASP A 136 21.30 -1.44 -13.26
CA ASP A 136 22.67 -0.96 -12.98
C ASP A 136 23.64 -1.37 -14.09
N ASP A 137 23.62 -2.65 -14.49
CA ASP A 137 24.44 -3.21 -15.57
C ASP A 137 24.21 -2.49 -16.92
N ASN A 138 23.04 -1.88 -17.13
CA ASN A 138 22.67 -1.15 -18.34
C ASN A 138 22.70 0.38 -18.17
N GLY A 139 23.28 0.89 -17.08
CA GLY A 139 23.45 2.33 -16.85
C GLY A 139 22.14 3.08 -16.58
N LEU A 140 21.13 2.37 -16.09
CA LEU A 140 19.82 2.89 -15.70
C LEU A 140 19.75 3.09 -14.18
N ARG A 141 19.01 4.10 -13.75
CA ARG A 141 18.65 4.31 -12.34
C ARG A 141 17.19 3.95 -12.12
N VAL A 142 16.89 3.27 -11.01
CA VAL A 142 15.53 2.85 -10.69
C VAL A 142 14.86 3.81 -9.71
N LEU A 143 13.72 4.36 -10.13
CA LEU A 143 12.75 5.03 -9.26
C LEU A 143 11.76 3.97 -8.76
N ALA A 144 12.09 3.38 -7.61
CA ALA A 144 11.26 2.39 -6.94
C ALA A 144 10.03 3.05 -6.30
N CYS A 145 8.85 2.61 -6.70
CA CYS A 145 7.58 3.07 -6.15
C CYS A 145 6.95 1.93 -5.36
N LEU A 146 7.00 2.00 -4.03
CA LEU A 146 6.25 1.09 -3.18
C LEU A 146 4.76 1.25 -3.47
N PHE A 147 4.05 0.15 -3.69
CA PHE A 147 2.68 0.21 -4.20
C PHE A 147 1.81 -0.94 -3.70
N GLY A 148 0.52 -0.64 -3.57
CA GLY A 148 -0.53 -1.61 -3.35
C GLY A 148 -0.86 -1.84 -1.87
N ASP A 149 -1.86 -2.68 -1.68
CA ASP A 149 -2.33 -3.23 -0.42
C ASP A 149 -1.83 -4.66 -0.24
N ASN A 150 -2.10 -5.24 0.93
CA ASN A 150 -1.84 -6.64 1.19
C ASN A 150 -2.99 -7.25 2.00
N LYS A 151 -3.65 -8.24 1.41
CA LYS A 151 -4.80 -8.96 1.98
C LYS A 151 -4.53 -9.58 3.36
N LEU A 152 -3.27 -9.77 3.73
CA LEU A 152 -2.87 -10.25 5.05
C LEU A 152 -3.29 -9.29 6.18
N TYR A 153 -3.46 -7.99 5.88
CA TYR A 153 -3.65 -6.94 6.88
C TYR A 153 -5.07 -6.36 6.90
N ASP A 154 -5.81 -6.43 5.80
CA ASP A 154 -7.16 -5.84 5.66
C ASP A 154 -8.29 -6.88 5.55
N CYS A 155 -8.08 -8.08 6.10
CA CYS A 155 -9.03 -9.20 6.04
C CYS A 155 -10.41 -8.93 6.70
N ARG A 156 -10.53 -7.86 7.48
CA ARG A 156 -11.73 -7.49 8.26
C ARG A 156 -12.56 -6.38 7.61
N LEU A 157 -12.10 -5.77 6.51
CA LEU A 157 -12.81 -4.66 5.88
C LEU A 157 -13.70 -5.12 4.72
N PRO A 158 -14.89 -4.52 4.54
CA PRO A 158 -15.67 -4.73 3.33
C PRO A 158 -14.83 -4.31 2.11
N LYS A 159 -14.75 -5.17 1.08
CA LYS A 159 -13.94 -5.01 -0.15
C LYS A 159 -14.14 -3.70 -0.94
N LYS A 160 -15.04 -2.81 -0.51
CA LYS A 160 -15.42 -1.57 -1.19
C LYS A 160 -14.62 -0.33 -0.74
N GLN A 161 -13.88 -0.39 0.36
CA GLN A 161 -13.01 0.70 0.80
C GLN A 161 -11.58 0.36 0.42
N GLY A 162 -11.13 0.78 -0.76
CA GLY A 162 -9.75 0.53 -1.21
C GLY A 162 -8.71 1.23 -0.34
N GLY A 163 -7.45 0.80 -0.47
CA GLY A 163 -6.30 1.37 0.24
C GLY A 163 -6.12 0.85 1.67
N ILE A 164 -5.08 1.35 2.35
CA ILE A 164 -4.67 0.91 3.68
C ILE A 164 -5.42 1.72 4.74
N GLN A 165 -6.46 1.13 5.33
CA GLN A 165 -7.39 1.82 6.24
C GLN A 165 -7.18 1.45 7.72
N THR A 166 -6.67 0.25 7.99
CA THR A 166 -6.45 -0.24 9.36
C THR A 166 -5.12 0.26 9.94
N GLU A 167 -5.03 0.34 11.27
CA GLU A 167 -3.74 0.60 11.94
C GLU A 167 -2.75 -0.54 11.69
N GLU A 168 -3.24 -1.78 11.67
CA GLU A 168 -2.45 -2.97 11.35
C GLU A 168 -1.87 -2.88 9.93
N GLY A 169 -2.68 -2.48 8.94
CA GLY A 169 -2.24 -2.27 7.56
C GLY A 169 -1.22 -1.14 7.43
N ARG A 170 -1.40 -0.02 8.16
CA ARG A 170 -0.41 1.09 8.16
C ARG A 170 0.94 0.63 8.72
N LYS A 171 0.93 -0.14 9.82
CA LYS A 171 2.13 -0.74 10.41
C LYS A 171 2.77 -1.74 9.46
N GLY A 172 1.98 -2.60 8.82
CA GLY A 172 2.45 -3.56 7.82
C GLY A 172 3.13 -2.88 6.64
N TYR A 173 2.51 -1.83 6.08
CA TYR A 173 3.08 -1.10 4.96
C TYR A 173 4.36 -0.36 5.33
N ALA A 174 4.44 0.20 6.54
CA ALA A 174 5.66 0.81 7.05
C ALA A 174 6.80 -0.23 7.19
N ASN A 175 6.50 -1.44 7.69
CA ASN A 175 7.47 -2.52 7.76
C ASN A 175 7.93 -2.98 6.38
N PHE A 176 7.01 -3.10 5.41
CA PHE A 176 7.35 -3.38 4.02
C PHE A 176 8.26 -2.31 3.42
N ALA A 177 8.01 -1.03 3.71
CA ALA A 177 8.85 0.06 3.23
C ALA A 177 10.26 0.07 3.84
N ALA A 178 10.44 -0.54 5.00
CA ALA A 178 11.71 -0.61 5.72
C ALA A 178 12.50 -1.91 5.48
N ALA A 179 11.88 -2.92 4.86
CA ALA A 179 12.46 -4.22 4.56
C ALA A 179 13.35 -4.16 3.31
#